data_AF-A0A168SI22-F1
#
_entry.id   AF-A0A168SI22-F1
#
_cell.length_a   1.000
_cell.length_b   1.000
_cell.length_c   1.000
_cell.angle_alpha   90.00
_cell.angle_beta   90.00
_cell.angle_gamma   90.00
#
_symmetry.space_group_name_H-M   'P 1'
#
loop_
_entity.id
_entity.type
_entity.pdbx_description
1 polymer ?
#
loop_
_entity_poly.entity_id
_entity_poly.type
_entity_poly.pdbx_seq_one_letter_code
_entity_poly.pdbx_strand_id
1 'polypeptide(L)'
;RLRTVGELIQNQVRLGLARMERVVRERMTTQDVEAITPQTLINIRPVVASIKEFFGTSQLSQFMDQTNPLAGLTHKRRLSALGPGGLSRERAGFEVRDVHPSHYGRMCPIETPEGPNIGLIGSLSTFARVNPF
;
A
#
# COMPACT_ATOMS: atom_id res chain seq x y z
N ARG A 1 -6.40 -0.63 12.40
CA ARG A 1 -5.74 -1.82 11.82
C ARG A 1 -4.59 -1.37 10.93
N LEU A 2 -3.46 -2.07 10.95
CA LEU A 2 -2.33 -1.79 10.06
C LEU A 2 -2.47 -2.61 8.78
N ARG A 3 -2.28 -1.96 7.62
CA ARG A 3 -2.20 -2.63 6.32
C ARG A 3 -0.75 -2.91 5.99
N THR A 4 -0.41 -4.18 5.80
CA THR A 4 0.96 -4.56 5.43
C THR A 4 1.18 -4.38 3.93
N VAL A 5 2.44 -4.36 3.51
CA VAL A 5 2.82 -4.27 2.10
C VAL A 5 2.18 -5.40 1.28
N GLY A 6 2.08 -6.61 1.85
CA GLY A 6 1.42 -7.75 1.20
C GLY A 6 -0.06 -7.50 0.91
N GLU A 7 -0.79 -6.93 1.86
CA GLU A 7 -2.22 -6.58 1.66
C GLU A 7 -2.39 -5.50 0.58
N LEU A 8 -1.52 -4.48 0.57
CA LEU A 8 -1.55 -3.41 -0.43
C LEU A 8 -1.30 -3.95 -1.84
N ILE A 9 -0.29 -4.81 -2.01
CA ILE A 9 0.02 -5.44 -3.29
C ILE A 9 -1.10 -6.39 -3.71
N GLN A 10 -1.64 -7.19 -2.79
CA GLN A 10 -2.75 -8.10 -3.09
C GLN A 10 -3.96 -7.36 -3.65
N ASN A 11 -4.28 -6.18 -3.11
CA ASN A 11 -5.37 -5.35 -3.62
C ASN A 11 -5.09 -4.88 -5.06
N GLN A 12 -3.86 -4.46 -5.37
CA GLN A 12 -3.49 -4.05 -6.73
C GLN A 12 -3.50 -5.21 -7.73
N VAL A 13 -3.04 -6.38 -7.31
CA VAL A 13 -3.11 -7.61 -8.12
C VAL A 13 -4.57 -8.00 -8.36
N ARG A 14 -5.44 -7.92 -7.34
CA ARG A 14 -6.88 -8.18 -7.49
C ARG A 14 -7.51 -7.25 -8.52
N LEU A 15 -7.19 -5.94 -8.48
CA LEU A 15 -7.66 -4.98 -9.49
C LEU A 15 -7.13 -5.30 -10.89
N GLY A 16 -5.85 -5.70 -11.00
CA GLY A 16 -5.25 -6.14 -12.27
C GLY A 16 -5.93 -7.38 -12.84
N LEU A 17 -6.25 -8.35 -12.00
CA LEU A 17 -6.97 -9.57 -12.39
C LEU A 17 -8.41 -9.29 -12.81
N ALA A 18 -9.13 -8.41 -12.10
CA ALA A 18 -10.47 -7.99 -12.52
C ALA A 18 -10.48 -7.32 -13.90
N ARG A 19 -9.46 -6.50 -14.20
CA ARG A 19 -9.27 -5.92 -15.54
C ARG A 19 -8.98 -7.00 -16.59
N MET A 20 -8.14 -7.98 -16.26
CA MET A 20 -7.86 -9.11 -17.15
C MET A 20 -9.11 -9.96 -17.42
N GLU A 21 -9.90 -10.26 -16.39
CA GLU A 21 -11.15 -11.02 -16.50
C GLU A 21 -12.13 -10.36 -17.47
N ARG A 22 -12.27 -9.03 -17.39
CA ARG A 22 -13.10 -8.26 -18.33
C ARG A 22 -12.62 -8.42 -19.78
N VAL A 23 -11.31 -8.30 -20.03
CA VAL A 23 -10.73 -8.47 -21.38
C VAL A 23 -10.93 -9.90 -21.89
N VAL A 24 -10.78 -10.90 -21.03
CA VAL A 24 -11.04 -12.31 -21.38
C VAL A 24 -12.50 -12.49 -21.79
N ARG A 25 -13.45 -11.95 -21.01
CA ARG A 25 -14.89 -12.04 -21.29
C ARG A 25 -15.26 -11.36 -22.61
N GLU A 26 -14.70 -10.17 -22.88
CA GLU A 26 -14.91 -9.44 -24.14
C GLU A 26 -14.33 -10.18 -25.35
N ARG A 27 -13.18 -10.87 -25.20
CA ARG A 27 -12.58 -11.67 -26.27
C ARG A 27 -13.39 -12.94 -26.54
N MET A 28 -13.93 -13.58 -25.52
CA MET A 28 -14.79 -14.75 -25.66
C MET A 28 -16.07 -14.47 -26.43
N THR A 29 -16.62 -13.25 -26.36
CA THR A 29 -17.83 -12.88 -27.11
C THR A 29 -17.56 -12.47 -28.56
N THR A 30 -16.32 -12.14 -28.90
CA THR A 30 -15.97 -11.52 -30.20
C THR A 30 -15.18 -12.45 -31.12
N GLN A 31 -14.50 -13.48 -30.59
CA GLN A 31 -13.69 -14.41 -31.38
C GLN A 31 -14.49 -15.64 -31.84
N ASP A 32 -14.17 -16.14 -33.04
CA ASP A 32 -14.74 -17.37 -33.58
C ASP A 32 -14.34 -18.59 -32.76
N VAL A 33 -15.32 -19.46 -32.48
CA VAL A 33 -15.21 -20.61 -31.55
C VAL A 33 -14.08 -21.57 -31.93
N GLU A 34 -13.82 -21.76 -33.23
CA GLU A 34 -12.77 -22.67 -33.72
C GLU A 34 -11.34 -22.14 -33.53
N ALA A 35 -11.17 -20.82 -33.35
CA ALA A 35 -9.87 -20.17 -33.16
C ALA A 35 -9.53 -19.89 -31.69
N ILE A 36 -10.44 -20.20 -30.75
CA ILE A 36 -10.24 -19.91 -29.33
C ILE A 36 -9.25 -20.89 -28.73
N THR A 37 -8.11 -20.37 -28.25
CA THR A 37 -7.20 -21.10 -27.38
C THR A 37 -7.02 -20.34 -26.06
N PRO A 38 -6.70 -21.01 -24.94
CA PRO A 38 -6.49 -20.31 -23.66
C PRO A 38 -5.42 -19.21 -23.73
N GLN A 39 -4.41 -19.37 -24.59
CA GLN A 39 -3.34 -18.41 -24.78
C GLN A 39 -3.81 -17.12 -25.49
N THR A 40 -4.76 -17.20 -26.42
CA THR A 40 -5.27 -16.01 -27.14
C THR A 40 -6.19 -15.16 -26.25
N LEU A 41 -6.81 -15.77 -25.25
CA LEU A 41 -7.69 -15.10 -24.30
C LEU A 41 -6.91 -14.33 -23.23
N ILE A 42 -5.83 -14.92 -22.70
CA ILE A 42 -5.08 -14.35 -21.58
C ILE A 42 -4.20 -13.18 -22.05
N ASN A 43 -4.42 -12.00 -21.46
CA ASN A 43 -3.55 -10.83 -21.64
C ASN A 43 -2.98 -10.38 -20.29
N ILE A 44 -1.66 -10.52 -20.11
CA ILE A 44 -0.96 -10.17 -18.87
C ILE A 44 -0.73 -8.67 -18.67
N ARG A 45 -0.86 -7.85 -19.73
CA ARG A 45 -0.54 -6.42 -19.68
C ARG A 45 -1.27 -5.64 -18.57
N PRO A 46 -2.59 -5.86 -18.29
CA PRO A 46 -3.29 -5.14 -17.24
C PRO A 46 -2.74 -5.42 -15.84
N VAL A 47 -2.32 -6.67 -15.57
CA VAL A 47 -1.74 -7.05 -14.27
C VAL A 47 -0.37 -6.39 -14.10
N VAL A 48 0.49 -6.49 -15.11
CA VAL A 48 1.82 -5.87 -15.08
C VAL A 48 1.71 -4.35 -14.94
N ALA A 49 0.78 -3.72 -15.64
CA ALA A 49 0.53 -2.28 -15.53
C ALA A 49 0.12 -1.88 -14.11
N SER A 50 -0.81 -2.63 -13.50
CA SER A 50 -1.28 -2.37 -12.12
C SER A 50 -0.12 -2.41 -11.10
N ILE A 51 0.77 -3.40 -11.26
CA ILE A 51 1.93 -3.55 -10.36
C ILE A 51 2.95 -2.43 -10.59
N LYS A 52 3.25 -2.09 -11.85
CA LYS A 52 4.16 -0.98 -12.19
C LYS A 52 3.64 0.36 -11.69
N GLU A 53 2.34 0.62 -11.83
CA GLU A 53 1.70 1.82 -11.31
C GLU A 53 1.86 1.92 -9.79
N PHE A 54 1.59 0.83 -9.06
CA PHE A 54 1.79 0.81 -7.61
C PHE A 54 3.22 1.15 -7.18
N PHE A 55 4.24 0.55 -7.78
CA PHE A 55 5.62 0.85 -7.37
C PHE A 55 6.15 2.18 -7.93
N GLY A 56 5.63 2.63 -9.07
CA GLY A 56 6.12 3.82 -9.76
C GLY A 56 5.50 5.13 -9.27
N THR A 57 4.21 5.14 -8.89
CA THR A 57 3.48 6.38 -8.58
C THR A 57 2.79 6.40 -7.22
N SER A 58 2.74 5.28 -6.50
CA SER A 58 2.10 5.24 -5.18
C SER A 58 2.83 6.14 -4.19
N GLN A 59 2.05 6.93 -3.44
CA GLN A 59 2.56 7.75 -2.32
C GLN A 59 3.21 6.91 -1.20
N LEU A 60 2.89 5.61 -1.14
CA LEU A 60 3.47 4.67 -0.18
C LEU A 60 4.78 4.04 -0.67
N SER A 61 5.09 4.16 -1.97
CA SER A 61 6.34 3.70 -2.57
C SER A 61 7.34 4.86 -2.56
N GLN A 62 8.10 4.98 -1.46
CA GLN A 62 9.02 6.09 -1.24
C GLN A 62 10.46 5.69 -1.53
N PHE A 63 11.29 6.66 -1.94
CA PHE A 63 12.73 6.45 -2.03
C PHE A 63 13.29 6.15 -0.63
N MET A 64 14.02 5.03 -0.53
CA MET A 64 14.58 4.60 0.75
C MET A 64 15.60 5.62 1.25
N ASP A 65 15.54 5.90 2.55
CA ASP A 65 16.52 6.74 3.23
C ASP A 65 17.79 5.92 3.45
N GLN A 66 18.90 6.43 2.95
CA GLN A 66 20.19 5.73 2.90
C GLN A 66 21.30 6.54 3.57
N THR A 67 20.99 7.55 4.39
CA THR A 67 22.01 8.31 5.11
C THR A 67 22.86 7.41 6.01
N ASN A 68 22.24 6.40 6.66
CA ASN A 68 22.93 5.40 7.46
C ASN A 68 22.04 4.14 7.64
N PRO A 69 22.58 3.02 8.15
CA PRO A 69 21.80 1.79 8.34
C PRO A 69 20.59 1.94 9.25
N LEU A 70 20.68 2.80 10.28
CA LEU A 70 19.57 3.07 11.19
C LEU A 70 18.43 3.79 10.47
N ALA A 71 18.74 4.80 9.66
CA ALA A 71 17.76 5.53 8.85
C ALA A 71 16.99 4.59 7.91
N GLY A 72 17.69 3.66 7.25
CA GLY A 72 17.06 2.64 6.41
C GLY A 72 16.15 1.68 7.19
N LEU A 73 16.55 1.28 8.41
CA LEU A 73 15.74 0.42 9.27
C LEU A 73 14.50 1.15 9.79
N THR A 74 14.65 2.38 10.26
CA THR A 74 13.56 3.26 10.70
C THR A 74 12.56 3.49 9.58
N HIS A 75 13.02 3.81 8.37
CA HIS A 75 12.13 4.05 7.24
C HIS A 75 11.27 2.80 6.93
N LYS A 76 11.86 1.60 6.95
CA LYS A 76 11.11 0.35 6.73
C LYS A 76 10.07 0.04 7.82
N ARG A 77 10.23 0.59 9.03
CA ARG A 77 9.33 0.41 10.18
C ARG A 77 8.32 1.56 10.35
N ARG A 78 8.30 2.50 9.41
CA ARG A 78 7.44 3.68 9.42
C ARG A 78 5.98 3.30 9.13
N LEU A 79 5.08 3.89 9.90
CA LEU A 79 3.65 3.82 9.76
C LEU A 79 3.13 5.14 9.17
N SER A 80 2.16 5.07 8.26
CA SER A 80 1.54 6.23 7.64
C SER A 80 0.02 6.12 7.73
N ALA A 81 -0.63 7.15 8.26
CA ALA A 81 -2.07 7.35 8.16
C ALA A 81 -2.48 7.97 6.82
N LEU A 82 -1.51 8.45 6.03
CA LEU A 82 -1.69 9.01 4.70
C LEU A 82 -1.65 7.90 3.64
N GLY A 83 -2.42 8.07 2.57
CA GLY A 83 -2.42 7.19 1.39
C GLY A 83 -3.83 6.79 0.94
N PRO A 84 -3.93 5.86 -0.03
CA PRO A 84 -5.22 5.41 -0.55
C PRO A 84 -6.13 4.80 0.54
N GLY A 85 -7.27 5.44 0.80
CA GLY A 85 -8.20 5.07 1.86
C GLY A 85 -7.76 5.48 3.28
N GLY A 86 -6.74 6.32 3.38
CA GLY A 86 -6.32 6.98 4.62
C GLY A 86 -6.81 8.43 4.70
N LEU A 87 -6.22 9.20 5.60
CA LEU A 87 -6.53 10.62 5.80
C LEU A 87 -5.75 11.48 4.81
N SER A 88 -6.33 12.63 4.43
CA SER A 88 -5.54 13.70 3.81
C SER A 88 -4.94 14.59 4.90
N ARG A 89 -3.77 15.17 4.62
CA ARG A 89 -3.04 16.04 5.58
C ARG A 89 -3.91 17.20 6.07
N GLU A 90 -4.70 17.78 5.17
CA GLU A 90 -5.54 18.96 5.42
C GLU A 90 -6.83 18.63 6.18
N ARG A 91 -7.34 17.40 6.07
CA ARG A 91 -8.61 16.98 6.71
C ARG A 91 -8.39 16.21 8.02
N ALA A 92 -7.15 15.87 8.35
CA ALA A 92 -6.84 15.18 9.59
C ALA A 92 -6.97 16.13 10.78
N GLY A 93 -8.00 15.92 11.59
CA GLY A 93 -8.29 16.68 12.81
C GLY A 93 -7.23 16.51 13.90
N PHE A 94 -7.42 17.23 15.01
CA PHE A 94 -6.49 17.21 16.13
C PHE A 94 -6.45 15.84 16.84
N GLU A 95 -7.63 15.23 17.05
CA GLU A 95 -7.77 13.96 17.80
C GLU A 95 -6.98 12.79 17.19
N VAL A 96 -6.86 12.75 15.86
CA VAL A 96 -6.13 11.68 15.16
C VAL A 96 -4.61 11.85 15.21
N ARG A 97 -4.13 13.05 15.58
CA ARG A 97 -2.69 13.35 15.69
C ARG A 97 -2.15 13.17 17.11
N ASP A 98 -3.03 13.10 18.10
CA ASP A 98 -2.67 13.00 19.51
C ASP A 98 -2.18 11.60 19.90
N VAL A 99 -1.42 11.53 20.98
CA VAL A 99 -0.88 10.26 21.52
C VAL A 99 -1.93 9.61 22.41
N HIS A 100 -2.61 8.60 21.86
CA HIS A 100 -3.58 7.83 22.63
C HIS A 100 -2.87 6.83 23.57
N PRO A 101 -3.41 6.54 24.78
CA PRO A 101 -2.83 5.56 25.71
C PRO A 101 -2.61 4.17 25.10
N SER A 102 -3.43 3.78 24.12
CA SER A 102 -3.28 2.50 23.40
C SER A 102 -2.00 2.42 22.55
N HIS A 103 -1.30 3.53 22.32
CA HIS A 103 -0.02 3.54 21.60
C HIS A 103 1.10 2.89 22.42
N TYR A 104 0.96 2.84 23.74
CA TYR A 104 1.95 2.27 24.65
C TYR A 104 2.34 0.84 24.24
N GLY A 105 3.63 0.64 23.96
CA GLY A 105 4.20 -0.63 23.51
C GLY A 105 3.90 -1.04 22.06
N ARG A 106 3.13 -0.23 21.30
CA ARG A 106 2.74 -0.52 19.91
C ARG A 106 3.32 0.48 18.91
N MET A 107 3.19 1.78 19.19
CA MET A 107 3.71 2.86 18.37
C MET A 107 4.62 3.78 19.19
N CYS A 108 5.66 4.31 18.57
CA CYS A 108 6.56 5.26 19.20
C CYS A 108 5.86 6.62 19.34
N PRO A 109 5.71 7.18 20.56
CA PRO A 109 5.08 8.49 20.74
C PRO A 109 6.02 9.66 20.43
N ILE A 110 7.31 9.37 20.22
CA ILE A 110 8.37 10.39 20.02
C ILE A 110 8.71 10.52 18.53
N GLU A 111 8.82 9.40 17.83
CA GLU A 111 9.32 9.36 16.45
C GLU A 111 8.21 9.69 15.44
N THR A 112 7.82 10.97 15.42
CA THR A 112 6.95 11.59 14.41
C THR A 112 7.69 12.75 13.76
N PRO A 113 7.54 12.99 12.45
CA PRO A 113 8.07 14.20 11.83
C PRO A 113 7.44 15.45 12.45
N GLU A 114 8.22 16.51 12.54
CA GLU A 114 7.73 17.84 12.88
C GLU A 114 6.99 18.48 11.68
N GLY A 115 6.15 19.48 11.95
CA GLY A 115 5.42 20.23 10.92
C GLY A 115 4.11 19.57 10.48
N PRO A 116 3.68 19.74 9.21
CA PRO A 116 2.32 19.38 8.77
C PRO A 116 1.96 17.89 8.90
N ASN A 117 2.96 17.01 8.96
CA ASN A 117 2.79 15.56 9.06
C ASN A 117 2.80 15.03 10.50
N ILE A 118 2.91 15.91 11.50
CA ILE A 118 2.96 15.51 12.92
C ILE A 118 1.74 14.65 13.30
N GLY A 119 1.98 13.52 13.94
CA GLY A 119 0.96 12.57 14.36
C GLY A 119 0.35 11.71 13.24
N LEU A 120 0.63 12.01 11.96
CA LEU A 120 0.12 11.23 10.81
C LEU A 120 1.14 10.21 10.29
N ILE A 121 2.41 10.41 10.64
CA ILE A 121 3.51 9.49 10.35
C ILE A 121 4.16 9.16 11.68
N GLY A 122 4.36 7.87 11.94
CA GLY A 122 5.02 7.41 13.16
C GLY A 122 5.85 6.17 12.89
N SER A 123 6.39 5.57 13.95
CA SER A 123 7.15 4.31 13.87
C SER A 123 6.60 3.27 14.83
N LEU A 124 6.85 2.00 14.53
CA LEU A 124 6.59 0.90 15.47
C LEU A 124 7.53 0.96 16.69
N SER A 125 7.01 0.70 17.89
CA SER A 125 7.83 0.56 19.10
C SER A 125 8.82 -0.63 18.98
N THR A 126 9.86 -0.65 19.81
CA THR A 126 10.97 -1.61 19.74
C THR A 126 10.52 -3.07 19.67
N PHE A 127 9.62 -3.50 20.56
CA PHE A 127 9.11 -4.87 20.63
C PHE A 127 7.77 -5.08 19.90
N ALA A 128 7.24 -4.05 19.25
CA ALA A 128 5.95 -4.14 18.58
C ALA A 128 6.02 -5.10 17.38
N ARG A 129 4.97 -5.91 17.22
CA ARG A 129 4.78 -6.83 16.09
C ARG A 129 3.35 -6.69 15.56
N VAL A 130 3.20 -6.80 14.25
CA VAL A 130 1.88 -6.86 13.61
C VAL A 130 1.33 -8.27 13.80
N ASN A 131 0.12 -8.36 14.35
CA ASN A 131 -0.57 -9.63 14.50
C ASN A 131 -1.08 -10.15 13.13
N PRO A 132 -1.24 -11.47 12.96
CA PRO A 132 -1.78 -12.05 11.72
C PRO A 132 -3.30 -11.88 11.57
N PHE A 133 -4.00 -11.38 12.61
CA PHE A 133 -5.46 -11.24 12.67
C PHE A 133 -5.89 -9.77 12.63
#